data_AF-A0A1G1EU85-F1
#
_entry.id   AF-A0A1G1EU85-F1
#
_cell.length_a   1.000
_cell.length_b   1.000
_cell.length_c   1.000
_cell.angle_alpha   90.00
_cell.angle_beta   90.00
_cell.angle_gamma   90.00
#
_symmetry.space_group_name_H-M   'P 1'
#
loop_
_entity.id
_entity.type
_entity.pdbx_description
1 polymer ?
#
loop_
_entity_poly.entity_id
_entity_poly.type
_entity_poly.pdbx_seq_one_letter_code
_entity_poly.pdbx_strand_id
1 'polypeptide(L)'
;MKRIIMSAFSGFSKGKIVLKRASIFILCVVVAACATAALNSIKEGFVEYAGAQKNIFSTGKAERVMSLQSLEGKDNLFAIGPVEGLDGEITIFKSKPYISKVRGNDYEVDHTLNHGAIFLVWSEQSEWRNVAVPNSVKSYPDLQKFVKEQAAASGIDVVKPFPFQLTGIPAEVKWHINVDKTGGKTVTKELFAKSKAKYVLKNEPVDIIGFYSENHPGVFISQYAPAIKPHSGMKNAIHIHVVSRAGKATGHIDDITLGQDMILRLPKL
;
A
#
# COMPACT_ATOMS: atom_id res chain seq x y z
N MET A 1 56.38 -63.97 48.29
CA MET A 1 56.32 -64.89 49.45
C MET A 1 55.13 -64.47 50.32
N LYS A 2 54.22 -65.41 50.60
CA LYS A 2 53.21 -65.46 51.70
C LYS A 2 52.33 -64.22 52.03
N ARG A 3 51.08 -64.26 51.54
CA ARG A 3 49.78 -64.41 52.25
C ARG A 3 49.55 -63.73 53.63
N ILE A 4 48.30 -63.26 53.82
CA ILE A 4 47.43 -63.14 55.04
C ILE A 4 46.87 -61.70 55.18
N ILE A 5 45.63 -61.38 54.77
CA ILE A 5 44.26 -61.55 55.37
C ILE A 5 44.00 -60.70 56.63
N MET A 6 42.79 -60.10 56.65
CA MET A 6 41.95 -59.56 57.76
C MET A 6 41.81 -58.03 57.73
N SER A 7 40.67 -57.42 57.34
CA SER A 7 39.30 -57.45 57.91
C SER A 7 39.29 -56.93 59.36
N ALA A 8 38.41 -56.07 59.86
CA ALA A 8 37.18 -55.44 59.37
C ALA A 8 36.61 -54.57 60.54
N PHE A 9 35.85 -53.50 60.22
CA PHE A 9 34.82 -52.83 61.07
C PHE A 9 35.29 -52.14 62.37
N SER A 10 34.70 -51.07 62.93
CA SER A 10 33.51 -50.22 62.72
C SER A 10 33.76 -48.96 63.58
N GLY A 11 33.64 -47.72 63.10
CA GLY A 11 32.38 -46.97 63.04
C GLY A 11 32.24 -45.98 64.22
N PHE A 12 32.28 -44.67 63.96
CA PHE A 12 31.45 -43.68 64.67
C PHE A 12 31.44 -42.34 63.92
N SER A 13 30.24 -41.76 63.86
CA SER A 13 29.84 -40.59 63.06
C SER A 13 29.87 -39.31 63.90
N LYS A 14 30.26 -38.18 63.30
CA LYS A 14 29.45 -36.95 63.14
C LYS A 14 30.31 -35.75 62.76
N GLY A 15 29.83 -34.99 61.76
CA GLY A 15 30.36 -33.67 61.42
C GLY A 15 30.03 -33.27 59.99
N LYS A 16 28.75 -33.00 59.70
CA LYS A 16 28.30 -32.51 58.39
C LYS A 16 28.76 -31.07 58.20
N ILE A 17 29.67 -30.81 57.25
CA ILE A 17 29.86 -29.49 56.64
C ILE A 17 29.21 -29.54 55.27
N VAL A 18 28.04 -28.90 55.16
CA VAL A 18 27.30 -28.77 53.90
C VAL A 18 27.92 -27.62 53.12
N LEU A 19 28.79 -27.95 52.17
CA LEU A 19 29.31 -26.98 51.20
C LEU A 19 28.26 -26.79 50.10
N LYS A 20 27.40 -25.77 50.24
CA LYS A 20 26.47 -25.38 49.17
C LYS A 20 27.27 -24.84 47.99
N ARG A 21 27.41 -25.62 46.92
CA ARG A 21 27.86 -25.15 45.62
C ARG A 21 26.80 -24.20 45.07
N ALA A 22 27.08 -22.90 45.10
CA ALA A 22 26.26 -21.91 44.43
C ALA A 22 26.53 -22.01 42.92
N SER A 23 25.68 -22.75 42.21
CA SER A 23 25.66 -22.72 40.74
C SER A 23 25.08 -21.38 40.30
N ILE A 24 25.95 -20.46 39.87
CA ILE A 24 25.54 -19.20 39.24
C ILE A 24 25.04 -19.56 37.83
N PHE A 25 23.73 -19.67 37.66
CA PHE A 25 23.11 -19.68 36.34
C PHE A 25 23.13 -18.25 35.81
N ILE A 26 24.05 -17.95 34.90
CA ILE A 26 24.00 -16.74 34.09
C ILE A 26 22.87 -16.95 33.09
N LEU A 27 21.69 -16.42 33.40
CA LEU A 27 20.58 -16.32 32.46
C LEU A 27 20.96 -15.28 31.40
N CYS A 28 21.53 -15.74 30.29
CA CYS A 28 21.65 -14.92 29.08
C CYS A 28 20.25 -14.68 28.52
N VAL A 29 19.59 -13.62 29.00
CA VAL A 29 18.41 -13.07 28.34
C VAL A 29 18.90 -12.44 27.04
N VAL A 30 18.82 -13.20 25.94
CA VAL A 30 18.94 -12.64 24.60
C VAL A 30 17.67 -11.83 24.39
N VAL A 31 17.72 -10.54 24.75
CA VAL A 31 16.73 -9.58 24.29
C VAL A 31 16.94 -9.46 22.79
N ALA A 32 16.16 -10.22 22.02
CA ALA A 32 16.01 -9.96 20.60
C ALA A 32 15.41 -8.55 20.49
N ALA A 33 16.26 -7.54 20.37
CA ALA A 33 15.85 -6.21 19.96
C ALA A 33 15.30 -6.37 18.55
N CYS A 34 14.00 -6.59 18.47
CA CYS A 34 13.26 -6.49 17.23
C CYS A 34 13.33 -5.00 16.86
N ALA A 35 14.39 -4.61 16.17
CA ALA A 35 14.49 -3.31 15.54
C ALA A 35 13.39 -3.28 14.48
N THR A 36 12.19 -2.87 14.88
CA THR A 36 11.19 -2.37 13.95
C THR A 36 11.86 -1.19 13.27
N ALA A 37 12.41 -1.43 12.07
CA ALA A 37 12.88 -0.35 11.23
C ALA A 37 11.73 0.65 11.13
N ALA A 38 11.95 1.86 11.64
CA ALA A 38 10.91 2.88 11.63
C ALA A 38 10.45 3.05 10.18
N LEU A 39 9.13 3.03 9.98
CA LEU A 39 8.55 3.28 8.67
C LEU A 39 8.99 4.69 8.24
N ASN A 40 9.81 4.80 7.19
CA ASN A 40 10.22 6.09 6.65
C ASN A 40 9.08 6.66 5.79
N SER A 41 8.01 7.07 6.46
CA SER A 41 6.84 7.73 5.86
C SER A 41 6.82 9.22 6.18
N ILE A 42 6.13 9.97 5.33
CA ILE A 42 5.86 11.40 5.52
C ILE A 42 4.36 11.56 5.71
N LYS A 43 3.96 12.24 6.79
CA LYS A 43 2.58 12.61 7.07
C LYS A 43 2.34 14.05 6.62
N GLU A 44 1.36 14.25 5.75
CA GLU A 44 0.97 15.57 5.27
C GLU A 44 -0.54 15.63 5.02
N GLY A 45 -1.22 16.62 5.60
CA GLY A 45 -2.68 16.69 5.52
C GLY A 45 -3.35 15.42 6.07
N PHE A 46 -4.21 14.82 5.26
CA PHE A 46 -4.93 13.58 5.60
C PHE A 46 -4.20 12.31 5.21
N VAL A 47 -3.01 12.41 4.59
CA VAL A 47 -2.34 11.26 4.00
C VAL A 47 -0.99 11.02 4.65
N GLU A 48 -0.57 9.77 4.58
CA GLU A 48 0.80 9.36 4.79
C GLU A 48 1.31 8.69 3.51
N TYR A 49 2.59 8.85 3.21
CA TYR A 49 3.17 8.23 2.02
C TYR A 49 4.63 7.86 2.24
N ALA A 50 5.12 6.88 1.48
CA ALA A 50 6.50 6.42 1.48
C ALA A 50 6.98 6.16 0.05
N GLY A 51 8.25 6.46 -0.22
CA GLY A 51 8.83 6.37 -1.55
C GLY A 51 8.31 7.42 -2.53
N ALA A 52 8.75 7.31 -3.79
CA ALA A 52 8.34 8.21 -4.86
C ALA A 52 8.48 7.51 -6.23
N GLN A 53 7.49 7.66 -7.12
CA GLN A 53 7.53 7.11 -8.47
C GLN A 53 8.80 7.49 -9.24
N LYS A 54 9.26 8.74 -9.11
CA LYS A 54 10.47 9.24 -9.77
C LYS A 54 11.73 8.45 -9.41
N ASN A 55 11.76 7.83 -8.22
CA ASN A 55 12.90 7.04 -7.77
C ASN A 55 13.13 5.80 -8.64
N ILE A 56 12.07 5.27 -9.27
CA ILE A 56 12.17 4.16 -10.22
C ILE A 56 13.14 4.50 -11.35
N PHE A 57 13.07 5.73 -11.86
CA PHE A 57 13.88 6.17 -12.99
C PHE A 57 15.27 6.65 -12.57
N SER A 58 15.41 7.25 -11.38
CA SER A 58 16.72 7.71 -10.91
C SER A 58 17.60 6.55 -10.43
N THR A 59 17.00 5.52 -9.83
CA THR A 59 17.72 4.30 -9.40
C THR A 59 17.78 3.26 -10.52
N GLY A 60 16.88 3.35 -11.50
CA GLY A 60 16.70 2.35 -12.53
C GLY A 60 16.07 1.05 -12.03
N LYS A 61 15.44 1.05 -10.85
CA LYS A 61 14.90 -0.17 -10.23
C LYS A 61 13.55 0.06 -9.55
N ALA A 62 12.74 -0.99 -9.53
CA ALA A 62 11.45 -1.05 -8.82
C ALA A 62 11.61 -1.65 -7.41
N GLU A 63 12.54 -1.12 -6.61
CA GLU A 63 12.86 -1.68 -5.29
C GLU A 63 11.76 -1.43 -4.25
N ARG A 64 11.64 -2.35 -3.28
CA ARG A 64 10.77 -2.20 -2.11
C ARG A 64 11.21 -1.02 -1.25
N VAL A 65 10.29 -0.11 -0.97
CA VAL A 65 10.50 0.97 0.02
C VAL A 65 9.77 0.70 1.34
N MET A 66 8.71 -0.11 1.32
CA MET A 66 7.98 -0.52 2.51
C MET A 66 7.31 -1.89 2.33
N SER A 67 7.14 -2.62 3.44
CA SER A 67 6.29 -3.82 3.51
C SER A 67 4.86 -3.42 3.87
N LEU A 68 3.86 -3.99 3.19
CA LEU A 68 2.45 -3.76 3.54
C LEU A 68 2.07 -4.36 4.90
N GLN A 69 2.84 -5.34 5.42
CA GLN A 69 2.65 -5.86 6.79
C GLN A 69 2.81 -4.77 7.85
N SER A 70 3.53 -3.68 7.57
CA SER A 70 3.61 -2.52 8.49
C SER A 70 2.27 -1.79 8.68
N LEU A 71 1.27 -2.08 7.86
CA LEU A 71 -0.08 -1.53 7.95
C LEU A 71 -1.07 -2.50 8.61
N GLU A 72 -0.62 -3.66 9.07
CA GLU A 72 -1.47 -4.64 9.74
C GLU A 72 -2.09 -4.05 11.02
N GLY A 73 -3.36 -4.38 11.28
CA GLY A 73 -4.12 -3.87 12.43
C GLY A 73 -4.60 -2.42 12.30
N LYS A 74 -4.32 -1.70 11.20
CA LYS A 74 -4.89 -0.38 10.95
C LYS A 74 -6.35 -0.48 10.52
N ASP A 75 -7.21 0.28 11.19
CA ASP A 75 -8.64 0.36 10.89
C ASP A 75 -8.95 1.49 9.92
N ASN A 76 -10.00 1.31 9.11
CA ASN A 76 -10.44 2.28 8.11
C ASN A 76 -9.32 2.74 7.16
N LEU A 77 -8.43 1.82 6.82
CA LEU A 77 -7.26 2.07 5.99
C LEU A 77 -7.63 2.08 4.51
N PHE A 78 -7.12 3.07 3.80
CA PHE A 78 -7.18 3.20 2.36
C PHE A 78 -5.77 3.42 1.83
N ALA A 79 -5.34 2.65 0.84
CA ALA A 79 -4.00 2.78 0.28
C ALA A 79 -3.94 2.41 -1.19
N ILE A 80 -3.07 3.07 -1.95
CA ILE A 80 -2.79 2.72 -3.34
C ILE A 80 -1.30 2.88 -3.67
N GLY A 81 -0.85 2.09 -4.63
CA GLY A 81 0.50 2.15 -5.19
C GLY A 81 0.85 0.89 -5.97
N PRO A 82 2.00 0.85 -6.65
CA PRO A 82 2.45 -0.34 -7.35
C PRO A 82 3.17 -1.31 -6.40
N VAL A 83 3.02 -2.61 -6.68
CA VAL A 83 3.79 -3.67 -6.00
C VAL A 83 5.27 -3.55 -6.40
N GLU A 84 6.16 -3.86 -5.45
CA GLU A 84 7.60 -4.01 -5.69
C GLU A 84 7.90 -4.89 -6.92
N GLY A 85 9.05 -4.66 -7.56
CA GLY A 85 9.42 -5.36 -8.79
C GLY A 85 8.61 -4.95 -10.02
N LEU A 86 7.67 -3.99 -9.88
CA LEU A 86 6.76 -3.55 -10.94
C LEU A 86 5.83 -4.70 -11.41
N ASP A 87 5.49 -5.62 -10.51
CA ASP A 87 4.60 -6.77 -10.76
C ASP A 87 3.35 -6.71 -9.89
N GLY A 88 2.41 -5.86 -10.29
CA GLY A 88 1.10 -5.73 -9.68
C GLY A 88 0.73 -4.34 -9.20
N GLU A 89 -0.52 -4.22 -8.75
CA GLU A 89 -1.06 -3.01 -8.12
C GLU A 89 -1.58 -3.34 -6.73
N ILE A 90 -1.43 -2.36 -5.84
CA ILE A 90 -1.90 -2.38 -4.47
C ILE A 90 -3.15 -1.52 -4.40
N THR A 91 -4.23 -2.07 -3.86
CA THR A 91 -5.41 -1.31 -3.48
C THR A 91 -5.88 -1.82 -2.13
N ILE A 92 -5.83 -0.99 -1.11
CA ILE A 92 -6.43 -1.29 0.19
C ILE A 92 -7.68 -0.43 0.29
N PHE A 93 -8.82 -1.07 0.54
CA PHE A 93 -10.10 -0.40 0.65
C PHE A 93 -10.78 -0.85 1.95
N LYS A 94 -10.95 0.07 2.90
CA LYS A 94 -11.50 -0.21 4.24
C LYS A 94 -10.75 -1.33 4.95
N SER A 95 -9.43 -1.21 5.03
CA SER A 95 -8.50 -2.19 5.62
C SER A 95 -8.46 -3.57 4.93
N LYS A 96 -9.21 -3.78 3.84
CA LYS A 96 -9.13 -4.99 3.05
C LYS A 96 -8.17 -4.79 1.86
N PRO A 97 -7.08 -5.57 1.76
CA PRO A 97 -6.17 -5.50 0.63
C PRO A 97 -6.73 -6.24 -0.60
N TYR A 98 -6.42 -5.69 -1.77
CA TYR A 98 -6.72 -6.19 -3.11
C TYR A 98 -5.46 -5.99 -3.94
N ILE A 99 -4.59 -7.00 -3.95
CA ILE A 99 -3.29 -6.96 -4.63
C ILE A 99 -3.43 -7.71 -5.97
N SER A 100 -3.58 -6.96 -7.06
CA SER A 100 -3.76 -7.54 -8.39
C SER A 100 -2.43 -7.87 -9.05
N LYS A 101 -2.30 -9.07 -9.62
CA LYS A 101 -1.13 -9.48 -10.41
C LYS A 101 -1.55 -10.24 -11.66
N VAL A 102 -0.92 -9.96 -12.80
CA VAL A 102 -1.19 -10.66 -14.05
C VAL A 102 -0.50 -12.03 -14.02
N ARG A 103 -1.24 -13.10 -14.29
CA ARG A 103 -0.75 -14.49 -14.30
C ARG A 103 -1.30 -15.22 -15.52
N GLY A 104 -0.41 -15.65 -16.41
CA GLY A 104 -0.80 -16.25 -17.69
C GLY A 104 -1.64 -15.29 -18.53
N ASN A 105 -2.84 -15.73 -18.94
CA ASN A 105 -3.77 -14.95 -19.75
C ASN A 105 -4.81 -14.16 -18.94
N ASP A 106 -4.72 -14.19 -17.60
CA ASP A 106 -5.67 -13.55 -16.69
C ASP A 106 -4.89 -12.81 -15.57
N TYR A 107 -5.59 -12.31 -14.56
CA TYR A 107 -5.00 -11.73 -13.35
C TYR A 107 -5.64 -12.32 -12.09
N GLU A 108 -4.87 -12.37 -11.02
CA GLU A 108 -5.30 -12.85 -9.71
C GLU A 108 -5.32 -11.69 -8.72
N VAL A 109 -6.10 -11.83 -7.65
CA VAL A 109 -6.16 -10.87 -6.55
C VAL A 109 -5.80 -11.57 -5.26
N ASP A 110 -4.71 -11.15 -4.65
CA ASP A 110 -4.30 -11.56 -3.31
C ASP A 110 -4.88 -10.60 -2.27
N HIS A 111 -5.40 -11.16 -1.19
CA HIS A 111 -6.04 -10.43 -0.08
C HIS A 111 -5.19 -10.44 1.20
N THR A 112 -3.88 -10.60 1.07
CA THR A 112 -2.91 -10.52 2.17
C THR A 112 -2.06 -9.25 2.09
N LEU A 113 -1.43 -8.89 3.20
CA LEU A 113 -0.45 -7.80 3.28
C LEU A 113 0.99 -8.27 3.04
N ASN A 114 1.18 -9.49 2.51
CA ASN A 114 2.51 -10.09 2.32
C ASN A 114 3.20 -9.62 1.03
N HIS A 115 3.21 -8.30 0.81
CA HIS A 115 3.78 -7.66 -0.39
C HIS A 115 4.54 -6.39 -0.02
N GLY A 116 5.50 -5.99 -0.84
CA GLY A 116 6.16 -4.70 -0.77
C GLY A 116 5.60 -3.70 -1.77
N ALA A 117 5.76 -2.41 -1.47
CA ALA A 117 5.44 -1.30 -2.38
C ALA A 117 6.72 -0.62 -2.88
N ILE A 118 6.70 -0.11 -4.12
CA ILE A 118 7.77 0.77 -4.65
C ILE A 118 7.59 2.20 -4.16
N PHE A 119 6.33 2.60 -4.04
CA PHE A 119 5.86 3.76 -3.29
C PHE A 119 4.42 3.47 -2.88
N LEU A 120 3.94 4.10 -1.83
CA LEU A 120 2.57 3.96 -1.36
C LEU A 120 2.09 5.28 -0.81
N VAL A 121 0.81 5.59 -1.05
CA VAL A 121 0.08 6.63 -0.33
C VAL A 121 -1.11 5.99 0.36
N TRP A 122 -1.37 6.38 1.60
CA TRP A 122 -2.47 5.85 2.40
C TRP A 122 -3.08 6.90 3.31
N SER A 123 -4.24 6.56 3.87
CA SER A 123 -4.94 7.33 4.89
C SER A 123 -5.78 6.39 5.75
N GLU A 124 -5.90 6.70 7.04
CA GLU A 124 -6.84 6.06 7.96
C GLU A 124 -8.01 7.04 8.16
N GLN A 125 -9.16 6.73 7.57
CA GLN A 125 -10.30 7.65 7.55
C GLN A 125 -11.62 6.92 7.77
N SER A 126 -12.18 7.05 8.98
CA SER A 126 -13.45 6.43 9.36
C SER A 126 -14.67 7.23 8.91
N GLU A 127 -14.56 8.56 8.83
CA GLU A 127 -15.69 9.44 8.60
C GLU A 127 -15.65 10.13 7.23
N TRP A 128 -16.76 10.01 6.51
CA TRP A 128 -16.91 10.52 5.15
C TRP A 128 -18.18 11.36 5.00
N ARG A 129 -18.11 12.41 4.20
CA ARG A 129 -19.24 13.21 3.72
C ARG A 129 -19.56 12.81 2.28
N ASN A 130 -20.80 12.43 2.02
CA ASN A 130 -21.27 12.18 0.66
C ASN A 130 -21.57 13.49 -0.06
N VAL A 131 -21.18 13.56 -1.33
CA VAL A 131 -21.47 14.63 -2.27
C VAL A 131 -21.98 13.99 -3.56
N ALA A 132 -23.17 14.37 -4.01
CA ALA A 132 -23.70 13.89 -5.29
C ALA A 132 -22.87 14.47 -6.45
N VAL A 133 -22.46 13.63 -7.39
CA VAL A 133 -21.74 14.06 -8.59
C VAL A 133 -22.77 14.47 -9.64
N PRO A 134 -22.79 15.74 -10.10
CA PRO A 134 -23.76 16.18 -11.09
C PRO A 134 -23.45 15.56 -12.46
N ASN A 135 -24.48 15.39 -13.29
CA ASN A 135 -24.36 14.77 -14.62
C ASN A 135 -23.41 15.51 -15.58
N SER A 136 -23.06 16.77 -15.30
CA SER A 136 -22.06 17.51 -16.07
C SER A 136 -20.63 17.03 -15.85
N VAL A 137 -20.33 16.34 -14.74
CA VAL A 137 -19.00 15.78 -14.46
C VAL A 137 -18.94 14.41 -15.11
N LYS A 138 -18.27 14.30 -16.26
CA LYS A 138 -18.27 13.07 -17.08
C LYS A 138 -16.91 12.43 -17.22
N SER A 139 -15.85 13.22 -17.34
CA SER A 139 -14.52 12.73 -17.65
C SER A 139 -13.58 12.73 -16.44
N TYR A 140 -12.43 12.09 -16.58
CA TYR A 140 -11.36 12.15 -15.58
C TYR A 140 -10.93 13.60 -15.26
N PRO A 141 -10.68 14.50 -16.24
CA PRO A 141 -10.47 15.93 -15.97
C PRO A 141 -11.59 16.59 -15.16
N ASP A 142 -12.86 16.31 -15.49
CA ASP A 142 -13.99 16.87 -14.76
C ASP A 142 -14.00 16.38 -13.32
N LEU A 143 -13.75 15.08 -13.10
CA LEU A 143 -13.66 14.49 -11.78
C LEU A 143 -12.56 15.16 -10.95
N GLN A 144 -11.36 15.32 -11.50
CA GLN A 144 -10.24 15.98 -10.83
C GLN A 144 -10.62 17.40 -10.37
N LYS A 145 -11.23 18.18 -11.26
CA LYS A 145 -11.69 19.54 -10.95
C LYS A 145 -12.77 19.52 -9.88
N PHE A 146 -13.77 18.65 -10.03
CA PHE A 146 -14.88 18.51 -9.11
C PHE A 146 -14.43 18.11 -7.69
N VAL A 147 -13.50 17.16 -7.57
CA VAL A 147 -12.91 16.75 -6.28
C VAL A 147 -12.27 17.94 -5.57
N LYS A 148 -11.45 18.74 -6.29
CA LYS A 148 -10.81 19.95 -5.72
C LYS A 148 -11.86 20.94 -5.22
N GLU A 149 -12.84 21.25 -6.06
CA GLU A 149 -13.88 22.24 -5.75
C GLU A 149 -14.72 21.84 -4.54
N GLN A 150 -15.15 20.57 -4.48
CA GLN A 150 -15.96 20.06 -3.38
C GLN A 150 -15.17 19.90 -2.08
N ALA A 151 -13.88 19.56 -2.17
CA ALA A 151 -12.98 19.53 -1.02
C ALA A 151 -12.82 20.93 -0.40
N ALA A 152 -12.49 21.94 -1.23
CA ALA A 152 -12.38 23.32 -0.79
C ALA A 152 -13.70 23.86 -0.20
N ALA A 153 -14.83 23.59 -0.86
CA ALA A 153 -16.16 23.97 -0.36
C ALA A 153 -16.52 23.27 0.96
N SER A 154 -15.93 22.10 1.24
CA SER A 154 -16.09 21.36 2.49
C SER A 154 -15.10 21.79 3.59
N GLY A 155 -14.22 22.76 3.34
CA GLY A 155 -13.24 23.29 4.27
C GLY A 155 -11.90 22.54 4.30
N ILE A 156 -11.69 21.57 3.40
CA ILE A 156 -10.42 20.84 3.30
C ILE A 156 -9.37 21.77 2.69
N ASP A 157 -8.19 21.85 3.33
CA ASP A 157 -7.02 22.54 2.77
C ASP A 157 -6.48 21.80 1.54
N VAL A 158 -6.86 22.26 0.35
CA VAL A 158 -6.48 21.65 -0.93
C VAL A 158 -5.01 21.88 -1.33
N VAL A 159 -4.25 22.66 -0.56
CA VAL A 159 -2.79 22.75 -0.72
C VAL A 159 -2.13 21.47 -0.19
N LYS A 160 -2.73 20.85 0.83
CA LYS A 160 -2.28 19.57 1.37
C LYS A 160 -2.97 18.40 0.67
N PRO A 161 -2.30 17.24 0.58
CA PRO A 161 -2.91 16.04 0.05
C PRO A 161 -4.06 15.49 0.91
N PHE A 162 -5.07 14.91 0.25
CA PHE A 162 -6.21 14.28 0.91
C PHE A 162 -6.76 13.08 0.11
N PRO A 163 -7.34 12.08 0.79
CA PRO A 163 -8.02 10.97 0.13
C PRO A 163 -9.45 11.37 -0.27
N PHE A 164 -10.01 10.68 -1.24
CA PHE A 164 -11.43 10.73 -1.58
C PHE A 164 -11.89 9.35 -2.04
N GLN A 165 -13.19 9.07 -1.93
CA GLN A 165 -13.77 7.89 -2.57
C GLN A 165 -14.74 8.33 -3.65
N LEU A 166 -14.93 7.46 -4.63
CA LEU A 166 -15.99 7.58 -5.61
C LEU A 166 -16.68 6.22 -5.72
N THR A 167 -18.00 6.19 -5.64
CA THR A 167 -18.78 4.94 -5.75
C THR A 167 -19.96 5.13 -6.67
N GLY A 168 -20.36 4.08 -7.35
CA GLY A 168 -21.47 4.10 -8.32
C GLY A 168 -21.24 3.14 -9.48
N ILE A 169 -21.82 3.47 -10.62
CA ILE A 169 -21.72 2.71 -11.88
C ILE A 169 -21.16 3.64 -12.97
N PRO A 170 -19.85 3.66 -13.21
CA PRO A 170 -19.27 4.38 -14.34
C PRO A 170 -19.72 3.76 -15.67
N ALA A 171 -19.82 4.59 -16.71
CA ALA A 171 -20.06 4.12 -18.06
C ALA A 171 -18.87 3.30 -18.58
N GLU A 172 -17.64 3.77 -18.29
CA GLU A 172 -16.40 3.08 -18.66
C GLU A 172 -15.28 3.39 -17.68
N VAL A 173 -14.47 2.38 -17.34
CA VAL A 173 -13.19 2.54 -16.62
C VAL A 173 -12.11 1.86 -17.44
N LYS A 174 -11.07 2.60 -17.82
CA LYS A 174 -9.83 2.04 -18.38
C LYS A 174 -8.80 1.99 -17.28
N TRP A 175 -8.24 0.82 -17.05
CA TRP A 175 -7.35 0.59 -15.92
C TRP A 175 -6.24 -0.37 -16.31
N HIS A 176 -5.21 -0.46 -15.47
CA HIS A 176 -4.10 -1.38 -15.70
C HIS A 176 -3.62 -2.07 -14.43
N ILE A 177 -2.86 -3.13 -14.68
CA ILE A 177 -2.00 -3.80 -13.71
C ILE A 177 -0.56 -3.75 -14.26
N ASN A 178 0.40 -3.32 -13.45
CA ASN A 178 1.81 -3.43 -13.82
C ASN A 178 2.27 -4.90 -13.89
N VAL A 179 3.07 -5.22 -14.91
CA VAL A 179 3.69 -6.53 -15.13
C VAL A 179 5.19 -6.34 -15.27
N ASP A 180 5.96 -7.10 -14.50
CA ASP A 180 7.41 -7.07 -14.64
C ASP A 180 7.82 -7.58 -16.04
N LYS A 181 8.26 -6.64 -16.86
CA LYS A 181 8.85 -6.90 -18.19
C LYS A 181 10.31 -6.46 -18.22
N THR A 182 10.90 -6.21 -17.05
CA THR A 182 12.24 -5.66 -16.94
C THR A 182 13.29 -6.67 -17.37
N GLY A 183 13.07 -7.95 -17.09
CA GLY A 183 14.07 -9.00 -17.30
C GLY A 183 15.38 -8.69 -16.57
N GLY A 184 15.30 -8.00 -15.42
CA GLY A 184 16.46 -7.53 -14.65
C GLY A 184 17.18 -6.30 -15.22
N LYS A 185 16.67 -5.69 -16.30
CA LYS A 185 17.24 -4.47 -16.89
C LYS A 185 16.84 -3.23 -16.09
N THR A 186 17.62 -2.16 -16.26
CA THR A 186 17.30 -0.81 -15.78
C THR A 186 15.90 -0.38 -16.23
N VAL A 187 15.06 0.02 -15.28
CA VAL A 187 13.71 0.51 -15.54
C VAL A 187 13.76 1.90 -16.16
N THR A 188 13.50 1.98 -17.47
CA THR A 188 13.34 3.25 -18.20
C THR A 188 11.88 3.69 -18.24
N LYS A 189 11.62 4.94 -18.65
CA LYS A 189 10.25 5.43 -18.89
C LYS A 189 9.51 4.59 -19.93
N GLU A 190 10.20 4.14 -20.97
CA GLU A 190 9.62 3.28 -22.02
C GLU A 190 9.22 1.91 -21.46
N LEU A 191 10.10 1.30 -20.64
CA LEU A 191 9.84 0.01 -20.02
C LEU A 191 8.68 0.09 -19.03
N PHE A 192 8.65 1.14 -18.21
CA PHE A 192 7.53 1.44 -17.31
C PHE A 192 6.21 1.71 -18.05
N ALA A 193 6.24 2.30 -19.25
CA ALA A 193 5.04 2.42 -20.06
C ALA A 193 4.56 1.06 -20.59
N LYS A 194 5.49 0.16 -20.94
CA LYS A 194 5.22 -1.19 -21.45
C LYS A 194 4.80 -2.20 -20.38
N SER A 195 5.08 -1.96 -19.10
CA SER A 195 4.68 -2.86 -17.99
C SER A 195 3.16 -2.95 -17.83
N LYS A 196 2.41 -1.94 -18.27
CA LYS A 196 0.96 -1.85 -18.08
C LYS A 196 0.19 -2.88 -18.92
N ALA A 197 -0.39 -3.89 -18.28
CA ALA A 197 -1.46 -4.71 -18.86
C ALA A 197 -2.79 -3.96 -18.71
N LYS A 198 -3.45 -3.66 -19.82
CA LYS A 198 -4.62 -2.76 -19.86
C LYS A 198 -5.93 -3.52 -19.95
N TYR A 199 -6.94 -3.00 -19.29
CA TYR A 199 -8.27 -3.59 -19.17
C TYR A 199 -9.35 -2.50 -19.26
N VAL A 200 -10.60 -2.93 -19.49
CA VAL A 200 -11.76 -2.05 -19.56
C VAL A 200 -12.92 -2.68 -18.78
N LEU A 201 -13.58 -1.88 -17.94
CA LEU A 201 -14.88 -2.19 -17.33
C LEU A 201 -15.94 -1.28 -17.92
N LYS A 202 -17.16 -1.78 -18.11
CA LYS A 202 -18.29 -1.00 -18.65
C LYS A 202 -19.55 -1.25 -17.86
N ASN A 203 -20.20 -0.18 -17.40
CA ASN A 203 -21.49 -0.25 -16.71
C ASN A 203 -21.52 -1.22 -15.52
N GLU A 204 -20.41 -1.31 -14.79
CA GLU A 204 -20.30 -2.17 -13.61
C GLU A 204 -20.28 -1.34 -12.32
N PRO A 205 -20.87 -1.84 -11.23
CA PRO A 205 -20.77 -1.20 -9.93
C PRO A 205 -19.34 -1.28 -9.39
N VAL A 206 -18.76 -0.15 -9.02
CA VAL A 206 -17.39 -0.05 -8.49
C VAL A 206 -17.33 0.77 -7.21
N ASP A 207 -16.29 0.53 -6.43
CA ASP A 207 -15.75 1.46 -5.45
C ASP A 207 -14.37 1.93 -5.92
N ILE A 208 -14.09 3.21 -5.79
CA ILE A 208 -12.83 3.83 -6.20
C ILE A 208 -12.26 4.55 -4.98
N ILE A 209 -10.98 4.31 -4.72
CA ILE A 209 -10.18 5.10 -3.79
C ILE A 209 -9.25 6.01 -4.59
N GLY A 210 -9.21 7.28 -4.19
CA GLY A 210 -8.37 8.29 -4.81
C GLY A 210 -7.60 9.11 -3.80
N PHE A 211 -6.48 9.67 -4.25
CA PHE A 211 -5.71 10.66 -3.52
C PHE A 211 -5.52 11.88 -4.41
N TYR A 212 -5.81 13.06 -3.87
CA TYR A 212 -5.63 14.34 -4.55
C TYR A 212 -4.37 15.03 -4.03
N SER A 213 -3.55 15.56 -4.94
CA SER A 213 -2.49 16.51 -4.62
C SER A 213 -1.95 17.23 -5.86
N GLU A 214 -1.74 18.55 -5.76
CA GLU A 214 -1.01 19.32 -6.79
C GLU A 214 0.50 19.38 -6.51
N ASN A 215 0.93 19.00 -5.31
CA ASN A 215 2.32 19.16 -4.82
C ASN A 215 3.15 17.88 -4.85
N HIS A 216 2.54 16.73 -5.18
CA HIS A 216 3.20 15.42 -5.20
C HIS A 216 3.35 14.74 -6.59
N PRO A 217 3.48 15.48 -7.72
CA PRO A 217 3.71 14.85 -9.02
C PRO A 217 5.09 14.19 -9.08
N GLY A 218 5.14 12.94 -9.53
CA GLY A 218 6.34 12.09 -9.51
C GLY A 218 6.64 11.47 -8.15
N VAL A 219 5.78 11.68 -7.15
CA VAL A 219 5.81 10.97 -5.86
C VAL A 219 4.74 9.90 -5.88
N PHE A 220 3.54 10.18 -5.38
CA PHE A 220 2.39 9.27 -5.47
C PHE A 220 1.32 9.77 -6.46
N ILE A 221 1.48 10.95 -7.06
CA ILE A 221 0.70 11.39 -8.22
C ILE A 221 1.57 11.23 -9.46
N SER A 222 1.08 10.56 -10.51
CA SER A 222 1.88 10.50 -11.73
C SER A 222 1.88 11.84 -12.47
N GLN A 223 3.03 12.23 -13.01
CA GLN A 223 3.16 13.44 -13.85
C GLN A 223 2.33 13.37 -15.14
N TYR A 224 1.93 12.17 -15.55
CA TYR A 224 1.16 11.91 -16.75
C TYR A 224 -0.06 11.04 -16.41
N ALA A 225 -1.22 11.44 -16.92
CA ALA A 225 -2.43 10.64 -16.93
C ALA A 225 -2.91 10.51 -18.39
N PRO A 226 -3.13 9.29 -18.92
CA PRO A 226 -3.60 9.10 -20.29
C PRO A 226 -4.87 9.86 -20.65
N ALA A 227 -5.76 10.08 -19.68
CA ALA A 227 -7.00 10.82 -19.85
C ALA A 227 -6.82 12.34 -20.04
N ILE A 228 -5.64 12.89 -19.69
CA ILE A 228 -5.35 14.32 -19.82
C ILE A 228 -4.59 14.55 -21.14
N LYS A 229 -5.19 15.35 -22.03
CA LYS A 229 -4.59 15.67 -23.33
C LYS A 229 -3.23 16.36 -23.15
N PRO A 230 -2.18 15.91 -23.86
CA PRO A 230 -0.93 16.66 -23.95
C PRO A 230 -1.19 18.10 -24.41
N HIS A 231 -0.45 19.06 -23.86
CA HIS A 231 -0.57 20.50 -24.18
C HIS A 231 -1.89 21.17 -23.79
N SER A 232 -2.79 20.50 -23.05
CA SER A 232 -4.00 21.14 -22.50
C SER A 232 -3.72 22.19 -21.41
N GLY A 233 -2.48 22.28 -20.91
CA GLY A 233 -2.11 23.08 -19.74
C GLY A 233 -2.53 22.44 -18.41
N MET A 234 -3.33 21.37 -18.43
CA MET A 234 -3.75 20.66 -17.23
C MET A 234 -2.68 19.68 -16.77
N LYS A 235 -2.38 19.72 -15.46
CA LYS A 235 -1.55 18.72 -14.78
C LYS A 235 -2.44 17.69 -14.11
N ASN A 236 -1.95 16.45 -14.03
CA ASN A 236 -2.60 15.44 -13.21
C ASN A 236 -2.44 15.79 -11.72
N ALA A 237 -3.52 15.69 -10.98
CA ALA A 237 -3.58 15.96 -9.54
C ALA A 237 -4.29 14.84 -8.77
N ILE A 238 -4.74 13.76 -9.43
CA ILE A 238 -5.34 12.61 -8.77
C ILE A 238 -4.60 11.31 -9.11
N HIS A 239 -4.63 10.38 -8.16
CA HIS A 239 -4.22 8.99 -8.35
C HIS A 239 -5.33 8.11 -7.80
N ILE A 240 -5.92 7.27 -8.65
CA ILE A 240 -7.14 6.53 -8.34
C ILE A 240 -7.01 5.06 -8.72
N HIS A 241 -7.51 4.17 -7.86
CA HIS A 241 -7.61 2.74 -8.11
C HIS A 241 -9.06 2.27 -7.99
N VAL A 242 -9.42 1.28 -8.80
CA VAL A 242 -10.76 0.67 -8.82
C VAL A 242 -10.80 -0.59 -7.96
N VAL A 243 -11.96 -0.89 -7.38
CA VAL A 243 -12.37 -2.21 -6.89
C VAL A 243 -13.76 -2.48 -7.47
N SER A 244 -13.90 -3.47 -8.34
CA SER A 244 -15.20 -3.89 -8.85
C SER A 244 -16.02 -4.58 -7.75
N ARG A 245 -17.31 -4.31 -7.73
CA ARG A 245 -18.29 -5.01 -6.87
C ARG A 245 -18.94 -6.20 -7.58
N ALA A 246 -18.75 -6.32 -8.90
CA ALA A 246 -19.30 -7.40 -9.73
C ALA A 246 -18.28 -8.49 -10.07
N GLY A 247 -16.98 -8.24 -9.85
CA GLY A 247 -15.91 -9.19 -10.16
C GLY A 247 -14.62 -8.86 -9.42
N LYS A 248 -13.53 -9.47 -9.87
CA LYS A 248 -12.19 -9.33 -9.26
C LYS A 248 -11.38 -8.13 -9.74
N ALA A 249 -11.93 -7.27 -10.60
CA ALA A 249 -11.16 -6.18 -11.19
C ALA A 249 -10.71 -5.17 -10.14
N THR A 250 -9.39 -4.94 -10.06
CA THR A 250 -8.75 -3.99 -9.15
C THR A 250 -7.41 -3.54 -9.71
N GLY A 251 -7.08 -2.26 -9.60
CA GLY A 251 -5.85 -1.70 -10.15
C GLY A 251 -5.94 -0.20 -10.46
N HIS A 252 -4.90 0.35 -11.09
CA HIS A 252 -4.78 1.77 -11.37
C HIS A 252 -5.72 2.20 -12.51
N ILE A 253 -6.50 3.27 -12.32
CA ILE A 253 -7.37 3.84 -13.36
C ILE A 253 -6.58 4.85 -14.22
N ASP A 254 -6.44 4.55 -15.50
CA ASP A 254 -5.82 5.44 -16.49
C ASP A 254 -6.81 6.48 -17.05
N ASP A 255 -8.10 6.13 -17.11
CA ASP A 255 -9.19 6.97 -17.64
C ASP A 255 -10.56 6.49 -17.12
N ILE A 256 -11.51 7.40 -16.96
CA ILE A 256 -12.86 7.09 -16.48
C ILE A 256 -13.90 7.98 -17.17
N THR A 257 -14.99 7.35 -17.60
CA THR A 257 -16.23 8.02 -17.97
C THR A 257 -17.29 7.73 -16.91
N LEU A 258 -17.68 8.75 -16.17
CA LEU A 258 -18.66 8.68 -15.09
C LEU A 258 -20.06 8.41 -15.61
N GLY A 259 -20.79 7.56 -14.90
CA GLY A 259 -22.21 7.31 -15.13
C GLY A 259 -23.08 8.40 -14.52
N GLN A 260 -24.33 8.04 -14.25
CA GLN A 260 -25.27 8.89 -13.50
C GLN A 260 -25.21 8.51 -12.01
N ASP A 261 -25.67 9.42 -11.16
CA ASP A 261 -25.85 9.21 -9.71
C ASP A 261 -24.60 8.70 -8.97
N MET A 262 -23.42 9.04 -9.49
CA MET A 262 -22.16 8.76 -8.82
C MET A 262 -22.08 9.56 -7.52
N ILE A 263 -21.44 8.99 -6.50
CA ILE A 263 -21.27 9.62 -5.19
C ILE A 263 -19.79 9.81 -4.91
N LEU A 264 -19.38 11.08 -4.77
CA LEU A 264 -18.09 11.46 -4.22
C LEU A 264 -18.17 11.41 -2.70
N ARG A 265 -17.12 10.92 -2.06
CA ARG A 265 -16.97 10.96 -0.60
C ARG A 265 -15.68 11.66 -0.24
N LEU A 266 -15.80 12.67 0.61
CA LEU A 266 -14.68 13.46 1.13
C LEU A 266 -14.52 13.22 2.64
N PRO A 267 -13.30 13.30 3.18
CA PRO A 267 -13.08 13.24 4.62
C PRO A 267 -13.94 14.27 5.36
N LYS A 268 -14.52 13.89 6.50
CA LYS A 268 -15.01 14.89 7.46
C LYS A 268 -13.82 15.49 8.20
N LEU A 269 -13.90 16.80 8.47
CA LEU A 269 -13.00 17.54 9.37
C LEU A 269 -13.40 17.32 10.82
#